data_AF-A0A968H4J5-F1
#
_entry.id   AF-A0A968H4J5-F1
#
_cell.length_a   1.000
_cell.length_b   1.000
_cell.length_c   1.000
_cell.angle_alpha   90.00
_cell.angle_beta   90.00
_cell.angle_gamma   90.00
#
_symmetry.space_group_name_H-M   'P 1'
#
loop_
_entity.id
_entity.type
_entity.pdbx_description
1 polymer ?
#
loop_
_entity_poly.entity_id
_entity_poly.type
_entity_poly.pdbx_seq_one_letter_code
_entity_poly.pdbx_strand_id
1 'polypeptide(L)'
;MPDRLPPPGPSFLRLQSLRLAGEPLFAGMSRPSTPTDDWWAAILWVQGPESVAHFVDLAAESGPPPGSPLDRLGPAVAGGLSGLILEDAGRLQLRLGLVVPPSDADRPWRSPVIVRGAFRFEPARVAAMRPNELASEVLTAFRRAAEGLGRRRADAAPASG
;
A
#
# COMPACT_ATOMS: atom_id res chain seq x y z
N MET A 1 -24.37 -0.96 -10.02
CA MET A 1 -23.42 -1.74 -9.19
C MET A 1 -23.01 -0.83 -8.03
N PRO A 2 -22.80 -1.29 -6.79
CA PRO A 2 -22.53 -0.36 -5.70
C PRO A 2 -21.21 0.38 -5.98
N ASP A 3 -21.24 1.71 -5.88
CA ASP A 3 -20.17 2.64 -6.27
C ASP A 3 -18.92 2.53 -5.38
N ARG A 4 -18.97 1.77 -4.28
CA ARG A 4 -17.85 1.55 -3.36
C ARG A 4 -17.91 0.15 -2.73
N LEU A 5 -16.74 -0.45 -2.49
CA LEU A 5 -16.65 -1.73 -1.78
C LEU A 5 -16.74 -1.52 -0.26
N PRO A 6 -17.44 -2.40 0.48
CA PRO A 6 -17.38 -2.38 1.94
C PRO A 6 -15.96 -2.72 2.42
N PRO A 7 -15.57 -2.31 3.65
CA PRO A 7 -14.29 -2.71 4.22
C PRO A 7 -14.15 -4.24 4.28
N PRO A 8 -12.94 -4.80 4.13
CA PRO A 8 -12.71 -6.26 4.05
C PRO A 8 -12.90 -7.02 5.38
N GLY A 9 -13.63 -6.44 6.34
CA GLY A 9 -13.81 -6.95 7.69
C GLY A 9 -12.89 -6.28 8.72
N PRO A 10 -12.80 -6.83 9.94
CA PRO A 10 -11.99 -6.26 11.00
C PRO A 10 -10.50 -6.32 10.63
N SER A 11 -9.79 -5.23 10.93
CA SER A 11 -8.33 -5.19 10.79
C SER A 11 -7.67 -6.05 11.87
N PHE A 12 -6.63 -6.80 11.47
CA PHE A 12 -5.84 -7.63 12.38
C PHE A 12 -5.11 -6.80 13.44
N LEU A 13 -4.62 -5.63 13.04
CA LEU A 13 -4.07 -4.60 13.92
C LEU A 13 -5.04 -3.44 14.07
N ARG A 14 -4.79 -2.57 15.06
CA ARG A 14 -5.47 -1.28 15.13
C ARG A 14 -5.25 -0.51 13.83
N LEU A 15 -6.33 0.01 13.27
CA LEU A 15 -6.29 0.89 12.11
C LEU A 15 -5.35 2.07 12.34
N GLN A 16 -4.57 2.45 11.32
CA GLN A 16 -3.68 3.60 11.40
C GLN A 16 -4.26 4.77 10.58
N SER A 17 -4.44 5.94 11.19
CA SER A 17 -4.94 7.13 10.50
C SER A 17 -3.93 7.65 9.47
N LEU A 18 -4.42 7.99 8.28
CA LEU A 18 -3.65 8.67 7.23
C LEU A 18 -3.63 10.19 7.48
N ARG A 19 -2.50 10.81 7.17
CA ARG A 19 -2.27 12.26 7.19
C ARG A 19 -2.46 12.85 5.80
N LEU A 20 -3.72 12.95 5.37
CA LEU A 20 -4.12 13.59 4.12
C LEU A 20 -5.11 14.73 4.42
N ALA A 21 -5.23 15.69 3.49
CA ALA A 21 -6.28 16.70 3.57
C ALA A 21 -7.64 16.07 3.21
N GLY A 22 -8.71 16.51 3.88
CA GLY A 22 -10.08 16.02 3.62
C GLY A 22 -10.61 15.08 4.69
N GLU A 23 -11.48 14.17 4.28
CA GLU A 23 -12.14 13.19 5.16
C GLU A 23 -11.12 12.22 5.81
N PRO A 24 -11.37 11.76 7.05
CA PRO A 24 -10.45 10.88 7.74
C PRO A 24 -10.39 9.51 7.07
N LEU A 25 -9.18 9.13 6.66
CA LEU A 25 -8.87 7.83 6.07
C LEU A 25 -8.00 7.00 7.02
N PHE A 26 -8.16 5.68 6.93
CA PHE A 26 -7.46 4.73 7.79
C PHE A 26 -6.90 3.56 6.98
N ALA A 27 -5.65 3.18 7.28
CA ALA A 27 -5.00 1.99 6.75
C ALA A 27 -5.31 0.79 7.66
N GLY A 28 -5.66 -0.33 7.05
CA GLY A 28 -5.87 -1.61 7.71
C GLY A 28 -5.15 -2.76 7.01
N MET A 29 -5.08 -3.90 7.71
CA MET A 29 -4.53 -5.13 7.15
C MET A 29 -5.26 -6.37 7.65
N SER A 30 -5.30 -7.41 6.83
CA SER A 30 -5.83 -8.71 7.21
C SER A 30 -4.84 -9.40 8.14
N ARG A 31 -5.27 -10.49 8.78
CA ARG A 31 -4.31 -11.39 9.42
C ARG A 31 -3.36 -11.91 8.34
N PRO A 32 -2.04 -11.83 8.53
CA PRO A 32 -1.12 -12.36 7.55
C PRO A 32 -1.14 -13.89 7.54
N SER A 33 -0.77 -14.47 6.41
CA SER A 33 -0.59 -15.90 6.21
C SER A 33 0.70 -16.20 5.47
N THR A 34 1.14 -17.46 5.50
CA THR A 34 2.32 -17.96 4.78
C THR A 34 1.90 -19.09 3.84
N PRO A 35 1.30 -18.78 2.68
CA PRO A 35 0.66 -19.78 1.81
C PRO A 35 1.64 -20.71 1.07
N THR A 36 2.89 -20.28 0.87
CA THR A 36 3.98 -21.05 0.26
C THR A 36 5.27 -20.75 1.03
N ASP A 37 6.21 -21.69 1.07
CA ASP A 37 7.44 -21.55 1.87
C ASP A 37 8.12 -20.19 1.63
N ASP A 38 8.22 -19.44 2.73
CA ASP A 38 8.80 -18.10 2.91
C ASP A 38 8.02 -16.87 2.42
N TRP A 39 6.90 -17.01 1.71
CA TRP A 39 6.11 -15.83 1.33
C TRP A 39 5.12 -15.47 2.43
N TRP A 40 5.37 -14.35 3.10
CA TRP A 40 4.42 -13.72 4.01
C TRP A 40 3.44 -12.88 3.18
N ALA A 41 2.14 -13.11 3.34
CA ALA A 41 1.10 -12.47 2.56
C ALA A 41 0.01 -11.83 3.43
N ALA A 42 -0.49 -10.67 3.01
CA ALA A 42 -1.62 -10.00 3.63
C ALA A 42 -2.41 -9.18 2.61
N ILE A 43 -3.69 -8.92 2.91
CA ILE A 43 -4.47 -7.89 2.22
C ILE A 43 -4.31 -6.58 3.00
N LEU A 44 -3.97 -5.51 2.29
CA LEU A 44 -3.80 -4.15 2.82
C LEU A 44 -4.87 -3.27 2.18
N TRP A 45 -5.46 -2.35 2.95
CA TRP A 45 -6.47 -1.44 2.41
C TRP A 45 -6.46 -0.07 3.05
N VAL A 46 -7.05 0.91 2.35
CA VAL A 46 -7.44 2.20 2.93
C VAL A 46 -8.97 2.29 2.95
N GLN A 47 -9.53 2.66 4.09
CA GLN A 47 -10.97 2.86 4.28
C GLN A 47 -11.27 4.28 4.76
N GLY A 48 -12.39 4.82 4.29
CA GLY A 48 -13.07 5.95 4.90
C GLY A 48 -14.09 5.50 5.94
N PRO A 49 -15.01 6.40 6.34
CA PRO A 49 -16.02 6.10 7.36
C PRO A 49 -16.96 4.94 7.00
N GLU A 50 -17.30 4.79 5.71
CA GLU A 50 -18.34 3.85 5.28
C GLU A 50 -17.84 2.73 4.36
N SER A 51 -16.71 2.93 3.68
CA SER A 51 -16.26 2.03 2.60
C SER A 51 -14.76 2.13 2.35
N VAL A 52 -14.24 1.18 1.55
CA VAL A 52 -12.88 1.24 1.01
C VAL A 52 -12.76 2.48 0.13
N ALA A 53 -11.69 3.26 0.33
CA ALA A 53 -11.38 4.42 -0.49
C ALA A 53 -10.89 3.99 -1.89
N HIS A 54 -10.91 4.89 -2.86
CA HIS A 54 -10.31 4.69 -4.18
C HIS A 54 -8.95 5.37 -4.27
N PHE A 55 -8.08 4.90 -5.18
CA PHE A 55 -6.76 5.51 -5.33
C PHE A 55 -6.82 6.98 -5.72
N VAL A 56 -7.85 7.39 -6.46
CA VAL A 56 -8.11 8.79 -6.81
C VAL A 56 -8.36 9.66 -5.58
N ASP A 57 -8.91 9.11 -4.49
CA ASP A 57 -9.11 9.83 -3.23
C ASP A 57 -7.76 10.10 -2.51
N LEU A 58 -6.70 9.41 -2.91
CA LEU A 58 -5.33 9.59 -2.41
C LEU A 58 -4.45 10.40 -3.36
N ALA A 59 -4.94 10.76 -4.54
CA ALA A 59 -4.18 11.49 -5.54
C ALA A 59 -3.93 12.93 -5.11
N ALA A 60 -2.93 13.57 -5.73
CA ALA A 60 -2.71 15.00 -5.52
C ALA A 60 -3.90 15.81 -6.06
N GLU A 61 -4.10 17.03 -5.55
CA GLU A 61 -5.16 17.95 -6.01
C GLU A 61 -5.08 18.25 -7.52
N SER A 62 -3.88 18.20 -8.11
CA SER A 62 -3.66 18.33 -9.55
C SER A 62 -4.19 17.14 -10.37
N GLY A 63 -4.75 16.12 -9.72
CA GLY A 63 -5.25 14.90 -10.32
C GLY A 63 -4.26 13.73 -10.25
N PRO A 64 -4.73 12.51 -10.59
CA PRO A 64 -3.90 11.33 -10.62
C PRO A 64 -2.86 11.40 -11.76
N PRO A 65 -1.63 10.95 -11.51
CA PRO A 65 -0.62 10.80 -12.55
C PRO A 65 -0.97 9.68 -13.54
N PRO A 66 -0.33 9.65 -14.73
CA PRO A 66 -0.53 8.56 -15.69
C PRO A 66 -0.01 7.23 -15.15
N GLY A 67 -0.58 6.13 -15.66
CA GLY A 67 -0.19 4.76 -15.30
C GLY A 67 -0.97 4.21 -14.10
N SER A 68 -0.54 3.03 -13.63
CA SER A 68 -1.17 2.35 -12.51
C SER A 68 -0.80 3.02 -11.19
N PRO A 69 -1.71 3.11 -10.20
CA PRO A 69 -1.33 3.55 -8.86
C PRO A 69 -0.28 2.63 -8.21
N LEU A 70 -0.20 1.36 -8.63
CA LEU A 70 0.82 0.42 -8.13
C LEU A 70 2.24 0.78 -8.57
N ASP A 71 2.40 1.51 -9.68
CA ASP A 71 3.71 1.96 -10.17
C ASP A 71 4.37 2.95 -9.18
N ARG A 72 3.56 3.55 -8.31
CA ARG A 72 4.00 4.48 -7.25
C ARG A 72 3.94 3.84 -5.87
N LEU A 73 2.87 3.12 -5.58
CA LEU A 73 2.69 2.46 -4.27
C LEU A 73 3.76 1.39 -4.04
N GLY A 74 4.06 0.56 -5.05
CA GLY A 74 5.04 -0.53 -4.96
C GLY A 74 6.43 -0.05 -4.52
N PRO A 75 7.07 0.87 -5.26
CA PRO A 75 8.36 1.42 -4.87
C PRO A 75 8.34 2.11 -3.51
N ALA A 76 7.26 2.81 -3.14
CA ALA A 76 7.15 3.48 -1.85
C ALA A 76 7.05 2.48 -0.68
N VAL A 77 6.30 1.39 -0.84
CA VAL A 77 6.24 0.29 0.14
C VAL A 77 7.61 -0.42 0.24
N ALA A 78 8.22 -0.72 -0.91
CA ALA A 78 9.53 -1.35 -0.97
C ALA A 78 10.60 -0.51 -0.23
N GLY A 79 10.62 0.80 -0.49
CA GLY A 79 11.52 1.73 0.20
C GLY A 79 11.24 1.83 1.70
N GLY A 80 9.97 1.84 2.11
CA GLY A 80 9.57 1.87 3.52
C GLY A 80 9.94 0.61 4.31
N LEU A 81 10.11 -0.52 3.61
CA LEU A 81 10.53 -1.81 4.17
C LEU A 81 11.95 -2.20 3.74
N SER A 82 12.71 -1.25 3.19
CA SER A 82 14.07 -1.51 2.72
C SER A 82 14.93 -2.02 3.87
N GLY A 83 15.68 -3.08 3.62
CA GLY A 83 16.46 -3.79 4.63
C GLY A 83 15.65 -4.79 5.45
N LEU A 84 14.32 -4.81 5.44
CA LEU A 84 13.52 -5.93 5.98
C LEU A 84 13.18 -6.96 4.91
N ILE A 85 12.85 -6.51 3.70
CA ILE A 85 12.54 -7.39 2.57
C ILE A 85 13.84 -8.04 2.08
N LEU A 86 13.77 -9.36 1.83
CA LEU A 86 14.86 -10.14 1.25
C LEU A 86 15.28 -9.55 -0.10
N GLU A 87 16.57 -9.30 -0.26
CA GLU A 87 17.14 -8.98 -1.57
C GLU A 87 17.75 -10.23 -2.20
N ASP A 88 17.31 -10.57 -3.41
CA ASP A 88 17.83 -11.70 -4.17
C ASP A 88 18.13 -11.26 -5.60
N ALA A 89 19.35 -11.54 -6.07
CA ALA A 89 19.87 -11.09 -7.36
C ALA A 89 19.66 -9.58 -7.64
N GLY A 90 19.87 -8.73 -6.61
CA GLY A 90 19.71 -7.28 -6.73
C GLY A 90 18.26 -6.78 -6.75
N ARG A 91 17.30 -7.63 -6.37
CA ARG A 91 15.86 -7.32 -6.40
C ARG A 91 15.20 -7.65 -5.07
N LEU A 92 14.48 -6.66 -4.52
CA LEU A 92 13.64 -6.85 -3.35
C LEU A 92 12.50 -7.83 -3.68
N GLN A 93 12.34 -8.85 -2.85
CA GLN A 93 11.32 -9.90 -2.97
C GLN A 93 9.96 -9.41 -2.45
N LEU A 94 9.36 -8.48 -3.19
CA LEU A 94 8.04 -7.89 -2.95
C LEU A 94 7.14 -8.11 -4.16
N ARG A 95 5.87 -8.42 -3.91
CA ARG A 95 4.80 -8.41 -4.92
C ARG A 95 3.59 -7.67 -4.38
N LEU A 96 3.16 -6.64 -5.10
CA LEU A 96 1.88 -5.98 -4.86
C LEU A 96 0.96 -6.21 -6.06
N GLY A 97 -0.31 -6.50 -5.79
CA GLY A 97 -1.34 -6.63 -6.82
C GLY A 97 -2.67 -6.09 -6.33
N LEU A 98 -3.51 -5.60 -7.24
CA LEU A 98 -4.87 -5.20 -6.90
C LEU A 98 -5.69 -6.45 -6.54
N VAL A 99 -6.47 -6.38 -5.46
CA VAL A 99 -7.45 -7.44 -5.16
C VAL A 99 -8.64 -7.33 -6.11
N VAL A 100 -9.01 -6.11 -6.48
CA VAL A 100 -10.08 -5.82 -7.45
C VAL A 100 -9.49 -5.03 -8.60
N PRO A 101 -9.50 -5.55 -9.85
CA PRO A 101 -9.00 -4.81 -11.00
C PRO A 101 -9.84 -3.56 -11.27
N PRO A 102 -9.31 -2.54 -11.96
CA PRO A 102 -10.09 -1.38 -12.36
C PRO A 102 -11.27 -1.80 -13.22
N SER A 103 -12.44 -1.22 -12.97
CA SER A 103 -13.63 -1.40 -13.82
C SER A 103 -13.48 -0.73 -15.18
N ASP A 104 -12.62 0.28 -15.26
CA ASP A 104 -12.25 1.02 -16.47
C ASP A 104 -10.71 1.01 -16.58
N ALA A 105 -10.20 0.31 -17.59
CA ALA A 105 -8.76 0.14 -17.81
C ALA A 105 -8.05 1.46 -18.15
N ASP A 106 -8.76 2.43 -18.71
CA ASP A 106 -8.24 3.77 -19.01
C ASP A 106 -8.24 4.68 -17.77
N ARG A 107 -8.87 4.24 -16.68
CA ARG A 107 -8.96 4.98 -15.41
C ARG A 107 -8.53 4.12 -14.21
N PRO A 108 -7.28 3.63 -14.19
CA PRO A 108 -6.81 2.69 -13.16
C PRO A 108 -6.83 3.28 -11.75
N TRP A 109 -6.76 4.60 -11.60
CA TRP A 109 -6.86 5.29 -10.30
C TRP A 109 -8.25 5.26 -9.68
N ARG A 110 -9.29 4.87 -10.43
CA ARG A 110 -10.63 4.62 -9.89
C ARG A 110 -10.75 3.24 -9.25
N SER A 111 -9.70 2.42 -9.20
CA SER A 111 -9.76 1.17 -8.46
C SER A 111 -9.75 1.42 -6.95
N PRO A 112 -10.40 0.56 -6.15
CA PRO A 112 -10.35 0.64 -4.69
C PRO A 112 -8.91 0.43 -4.19
N VAL A 113 -8.55 1.09 -3.08
CA VAL A 113 -7.26 0.93 -2.39
C VAL A 113 -7.31 -0.32 -1.54
N ILE A 114 -7.29 -1.47 -2.21
CA ILE A 114 -7.22 -2.79 -1.61
C ILE A 114 -6.25 -3.65 -2.43
N VAL A 115 -5.13 -3.99 -1.79
CA VAL A 115 -3.99 -4.64 -2.45
C VAL A 115 -3.62 -5.92 -1.73
N ARG A 116 -3.25 -6.94 -2.50
CA ARG A 116 -2.57 -8.12 -1.99
C ARG A 116 -1.07 -7.81 -1.96
N GLY A 117 -0.49 -7.86 -0.78
CA GLY A 117 0.96 -7.81 -0.59
C GLY A 117 1.49 -9.21 -0.31
N ALA A 118 2.58 -9.58 -0.98
CA ALA A 118 3.38 -10.76 -0.66
C ALA A 118 4.85 -10.33 -0.55
N PHE A 119 5.52 -10.80 0.48
CA PHE A 119 6.86 -10.38 0.87
C PHE A 119 7.66 -11.63 1.26
N ARG A 120 8.91 -11.73 0.80
CA ARG A 120 9.91 -12.55 1.50
C ARG A 120 10.75 -11.60 2.31
N PHE A 121 10.88 -11.87 3.60
CA PHE A 121 11.69 -11.05 4.49
C PHE A 121 13.05 -11.68 4.74
N GLU A 122 14.03 -10.86 5.09
CA GLU A 122 15.34 -11.29 5.56
C GLU A 122 15.19 -12.18 6.82
N PRO A 123 15.48 -13.49 6.75
CA PRO A 123 15.16 -14.44 7.82
C PRO A 123 15.78 -14.04 9.17
N ALA A 124 17.04 -13.60 9.15
CA ALA A 124 17.76 -13.17 10.34
C ALA A 124 17.11 -11.95 11.03
N ARG A 125 16.48 -11.05 10.25
CA ARG A 125 15.84 -9.85 10.79
C ARG A 125 14.49 -10.18 11.41
N VAL A 126 13.68 -10.98 10.72
CA VAL A 126 12.35 -11.31 11.23
C VAL A 126 12.38 -12.34 12.36
N ALA A 127 13.44 -13.14 12.48
CA ALA A 127 13.64 -14.05 13.62
C ALA A 127 13.69 -13.33 14.98
N ALA A 128 14.12 -12.06 14.99
CA ALA A 128 14.16 -11.23 16.19
C ALA A 128 12.84 -10.48 16.48
N MET A 129 11.83 -10.61 15.61
CA MET A 129 10.59 -9.85 15.69
C MET A 129 9.41 -10.71 16.13
N ARG A 130 8.52 -10.15 16.94
CA ARG A 130 7.21 -10.73 17.20
C ARG A 130 6.33 -10.60 15.95
N PRO A 131 5.37 -11.53 15.72
CA PRO A 131 4.48 -11.45 14.55
C PRO A 131 3.73 -10.11 14.39
N ASN A 132 3.30 -9.52 15.51
CA ASN A 132 2.62 -8.22 15.50
C ASN A 132 3.56 -7.05 15.19
N GLU A 133 4.85 -7.17 15.48
CA GLU A 133 5.83 -6.13 15.14
C GLU A 133 6.07 -6.11 13.64
N LEU A 134 6.29 -7.28 13.02
CA LEU A 134 6.42 -7.40 11.58
C LEU A 134 5.15 -6.90 10.85
N ALA A 135 3.98 -7.30 11.31
CA ALA A 135 2.71 -6.81 10.76
C ALA A 135 2.57 -5.29 10.91
N SER A 136 3.01 -4.72 12.03
CA SER A 136 2.98 -3.27 12.27
C SER A 136 3.94 -2.50 11.35
N GLU A 137 5.12 -3.04 11.06
CA GLU A 137 6.06 -2.45 10.10
C GLU A 137 5.46 -2.43 8.69
N VAL A 138 4.87 -3.54 8.25
CA VAL A 138 4.19 -3.62 6.94
C VAL A 138 3.03 -2.63 6.84
N LEU A 139 2.15 -2.58 7.85
CA LEU A 139 1.03 -1.64 7.87
C LEU A 139 1.50 -0.19 7.89
N THR A 140 2.57 0.11 8.63
CA THR A 140 3.16 1.45 8.72
C THR A 140 3.77 1.87 7.39
N ALA A 141 4.51 0.98 6.72
CA ALA A 141 5.09 1.25 5.40
C ALA A 141 3.99 1.47 4.35
N PHE A 142 2.95 0.62 4.34
CA PHE A 142 1.79 0.78 3.46
C PHE A 142 1.07 2.12 3.70
N ARG A 143 0.78 2.48 4.96
CA ARG A 143 0.17 3.78 5.29
C ARG A 143 1.02 4.95 4.76
N ARG A 144 2.33 4.95 5.04
CA ARG A 144 3.25 6.02 4.58
C ARG A 144 3.32 6.11 3.06
N ALA A 145 3.28 4.96 2.38
CA ALA A 145 3.25 4.90 0.92
C ALA A 145 1.93 5.48 0.37
N ALA A 146 0.79 5.14 0.97
CA ALA A 146 -0.52 5.70 0.61
C ALA A 146 -0.57 7.23 0.82
N GLU A 147 -0.05 7.74 1.94
CA GLU A 147 0.11 9.19 2.18
C GLU A 147 1.07 9.85 1.18
N GLY A 148 2.01 9.08 0.63
CA GLY A 148 2.96 9.53 -0.38
C GLY A 148 2.35 9.72 -1.77
N LEU A 149 1.22 9.07 -2.09
CA LEU A 149 0.61 9.14 -3.42
C LEU A 149 0.11 10.55 -3.76
N GLY A 150 -0.37 11.29 -2.76
CA GLY A 150 -0.90 12.66 -2.93
C GLY A 150 0.16 13.76 -2.79
N ARG A 151 1.39 13.42 -2.36
CA ARG A 151 2.46 14.41 -2.21
C ARG A 151 3.14 14.64 -3.55
N ARG A 152 3.13 15.90 -4.03
CA ARG A 152 4.00 16.32 -5.14
C ARG A 152 5.44 15.96 -4.80
N ARG A 153 6.16 15.34 -5.76
CA ARG A 153 7.59 15.60 -5.87
C ARG A 153 7.73 17.07 -6.29
N ALA A 154 7.96 17.95 -5.31
CA ALA A 154 8.25 19.36 -5.54
C ALA A 154 9.71 19.61 -5.99
N ASP A 155 10.54 18.56 -6.13
CA ASP A 155 11.96 18.68 -6.50
C ASP A 155 12.25 18.13 -7.91
N ALA A 156 11.62 18.74 -8.91
CA ALA A 156 12.12 18.73 -10.28
C ALA A 156 11.68 20.03 -10.96
N ALA A 157 12.22 21.15 -10.47
CA ALA A 157 12.28 22.35 -11.29
C ALA A 157 13.23 22.08 -12.47
N PRO A 158 12.90 22.51 -13.71
CA PRO A 158 13.87 22.48 -14.78
C PRO A 158 15.03 23.42 -14.43
N ALA A 159 16.26 22.92 -14.51
CA ALA A 159 17.42 23.78 -14.63
C ALA A 159 17.31 24.51 -15.98
N SER A 160 16.74 25.71 -15.95
CA SER A 160 16.96 26.71 -16.99
C SER A 160 18.30 27.36 -16.69
N GLY A 161 19.27 27.14 -17.58
CA GLY A 161 20.60 27.75 -17.61
C GLY A 161 21.29 27.36 -18.89
#